data_AF-A0A7H8NT78-F1
#
_entry.id   AF-A0A7H8NT78-F1
#
_cell.length_a   1.000
_cell.length_b   1.000
_cell.length_c   1.000
_cell.angle_alpha   90.00
_cell.angle_beta   90.00
_cell.angle_gamma   90.00
#
_symmetry.space_group_name_H-M   'P 1'
#
loop_
_entity.id
_entity.type
_entity.pdbx_description
1 polymer ?
#
loop_
_entity_poly.entity_id
_entity_poly.type
_entity_poly.pdbx_seq_one_letter_code
_entity_poly.pdbx_strand_id
1 'polypeptide(L)'
;MAWHRWAATALGLAAVVAAQALWPEPPVPEQLAFQSISVDRYLRQLRRQAIQFVEDRPKQGFQFVEQHRNGAFEIHCRGVPVLWLERRSHHVLMQASLDAKQRAPAVLEFQATLQWQLEPLGYLEQVLMGVPEPVLMDRMLLMLAGGVPDGARCG
;
A
#
# COMPACT_ATOMS: atom_id res chain seq x y z
N MET A 1 9.58 18.54 -52.85
CA MET A 1 9.92 19.21 -51.58
C MET A 1 8.84 19.10 -50.50
N ALA A 2 7.55 19.23 -50.82
CA ALA A 2 6.46 19.10 -49.83
C ALA A 2 6.35 17.69 -49.22
N TRP A 3 6.48 16.63 -50.01
CA TRP A 3 6.33 15.24 -49.56
C TRP A 3 7.27 14.85 -48.40
N HIS A 4 8.55 15.21 -48.49
CA HIS A 4 9.54 14.90 -47.44
C HIS A 4 9.25 15.64 -46.13
N ARG A 5 8.69 16.86 -46.20
CA ARG A 5 8.30 17.63 -45.01
C ARG A 5 7.13 16.95 -44.28
N TRP A 6 6.14 16.45 -45.02
CA TRP A 6 5.01 15.73 -44.44
C TRP A 6 5.42 14.40 -43.80
N ALA A 7 6.34 13.66 -44.44
CA ALA A 7 6.88 12.43 -43.87
C ALA A 7 7.66 12.67 -42.57
N ALA A 8 8.47 13.74 -42.51
CA ALA A 8 9.21 14.09 -41.30
C ALA A 8 8.27 14.50 -40.15
N THR A 9 7.20 15.25 -40.43
CA THR A 9 6.20 15.60 -39.42
C THR A 9 5.41 14.38 -38.94
N ALA A 10 5.07 13.45 -39.84
CA ALA A 10 4.36 12.23 -39.47
C ALA A 10 5.23 11.32 -38.58
N LEU A 11 6.52 11.18 -38.90
CA LEU A 11 7.49 10.45 -38.07
C LEU A 11 7.70 11.12 -36.71
N GLY A 12 7.81 12.46 -36.68
CA GLY A 12 7.94 13.21 -35.43
C GLY A 12 6.72 13.02 -34.51
N LEU A 13 5.51 13.10 -35.07
CA LEU A 13 4.28 12.86 -34.32
C LEU A 13 4.18 11.42 -33.83
N ALA A 14 4.52 10.43 -34.66
CA ALA A 14 4.53 9.02 -34.27
C ALA A 14 5.54 8.76 -33.13
N ALA A 15 6.72 9.39 -33.16
CA ALA A 15 7.70 9.29 -32.09
C ALA A 15 7.20 9.90 -30.77
N VAL A 16 6.52 11.06 -30.82
CA VAL A 16 5.94 11.69 -29.63
C VAL A 16 4.82 10.83 -29.04
N VAL A 17 3.94 10.27 -29.88
CA VAL A 17 2.86 9.38 -29.43
C VAL A 17 3.41 8.07 -28.86
N ALA A 18 4.42 7.48 -29.50
CA ALA A 18 5.08 6.28 -28.99
C ALA A 18 5.81 6.56 -27.67
N ALA A 19 6.48 7.69 -27.53
CA ALA A 19 7.13 8.09 -26.29
C ALA A 19 6.12 8.29 -25.15
N GLN A 20 4.98 8.93 -25.42
CA GLN A 20 3.89 9.09 -24.43
C GLN A 20 3.31 7.72 -24.01
N ALA A 21 3.11 6.80 -24.95
CA ALA A 21 2.60 5.46 -24.66
C ALA A 21 3.60 4.58 -23.91
N LEU A 22 4.91 4.83 -24.06
CA LEU A 22 5.97 4.11 -23.36
C LEU A 22 6.36 4.75 -22.02
N TRP A 23 5.82 5.94 -21.70
CA TRP A 23 6.10 6.60 -20.44
C TRP A 23 5.40 5.83 -19.33
N PRO A 24 6.14 5.25 -18.37
CA PRO A 24 5.50 4.62 -17.23
C PRO A 24 4.73 5.70 -16.47
N GLU A 25 3.45 5.44 -16.19
CA GLU A 25 2.70 6.29 -15.28
C GLU A 25 3.52 6.45 -14.00
N PRO A 26 3.67 7.68 -13.48
CA PRO A 26 4.29 7.88 -12.18
C PRO A 26 3.61 6.93 -11.19
N PRO A 27 4.37 6.16 -10.40
CA PRO A 27 3.75 5.25 -9.44
C PRO A 27 2.81 6.08 -8.58
N VAL A 28 1.51 5.74 -8.61
CA VAL A 28 0.52 6.39 -7.76
C VAL A 28 1.05 6.31 -6.33
N PRO A 29 1.21 7.44 -5.63
CA PRO A 29 1.71 7.45 -4.27
C PRO A 29 0.87 6.49 -3.45
N GLU A 30 1.51 5.58 -2.74
CA GLU A 30 0.80 4.65 -1.87
C GLU A 30 0.03 5.49 -0.84
N GLN A 31 -1.29 5.28 -0.74
CA GLN A 31 -2.12 6.03 0.19
C GLN A 31 -1.91 5.44 1.58
N LEU A 32 -0.98 6.05 2.32
CA LEU A 32 -0.57 5.54 3.62
C LEU A 32 -1.24 6.32 4.75
N ALA A 33 -1.80 7.50 4.49
CA ALA A 33 -2.43 8.35 5.49
C ALA A 33 -3.90 8.67 5.17
N PHE A 34 -4.72 8.67 6.22
CA PHE A 34 -6.17 8.84 6.13
C PHE A 34 -6.66 9.87 7.16
N GLN A 35 -7.64 10.71 6.78
CA GLN A 35 -8.20 11.74 7.64
C GLN A 35 -8.92 11.16 8.86
N SER A 36 -8.91 11.95 9.93
CA SER A 36 -9.25 11.48 11.28
C SER A 36 -10.56 12.07 11.83
N ILE A 37 -11.47 12.56 10.99
CA ILE A 37 -12.56 13.45 11.42
C ILE A 37 -13.53 12.80 12.44
N SER A 38 -13.48 11.47 12.67
CA SER A 38 -14.34 10.77 13.66
C SER A 38 -13.71 9.49 14.28
N VAL A 39 -12.39 9.52 14.49
CA VAL A 39 -11.49 8.39 14.75
C VAL A 39 -11.91 7.34 15.78
N ASP A 40 -12.43 7.71 16.95
CA ASP A 40 -12.58 6.70 18.02
C ASP A 40 -13.60 5.62 17.67
N ARG A 41 -14.66 5.97 16.92
CA ARG A 41 -15.65 4.99 16.46
C ARG A 41 -15.08 4.10 15.36
N TYR A 42 -14.44 4.71 14.35
CA TYR A 42 -13.91 3.99 13.20
C TYR A 42 -12.71 3.11 13.57
N LEU A 43 -11.78 3.58 14.40
CA LEU A 43 -10.66 2.74 14.86
C LEU A 43 -11.12 1.51 15.63
N ARG A 44 -12.14 1.64 16.49
CA ARG A 44 -12.74 0.48 17.16
C ARG A 44 -13.36 -0.49 16.16
N GLN A 45 -13.94 0.00 15.07
CA GLN A 45 -14.47 -0.84 14.00
C GLN A 45 -13.36 -1.53 13.19
N LEU A 46 -12.33 -0.79 12.75
CA LEU A 46 -11.18 -1.36 12.03
C LEU A 46 -10.48 -2.44 12.86
N ARG A 47 -10.30 -2.17 14.16
CA ARG A 47 -9.76 -3.16 15.11
C ARG A 47 -10.60 -4.44 15.14
N ARG A 48 -11.93 -4.32 15.26
CA ARG A 48 -12.81 -5.50 15.26
C ARG A 48 -12.71 -6.28 13.95
N GLN A 49 -12.66 -5.58 12.81
CA GLN A 49 -12.47 -6.20 11.50
C GLN A 49 -11.11 -6.91 11.39
N ALA A 50 -10.05 -6.34 11.96
CA ALA A 50 -8.72 -6.96 11.99
C ALA A 50 -8.68 -8.22 12.87
N ILE A 51 -9.32 -8.18 14.03
CA ILE A 51 -9.49 -9.37 14.89
C ILE A 51 -10.26 -10.46 14.13
N GLN A 52 -11.40 -10.10 13.54
CA GLN A 52 -12.22 -11.05 12.76
C GLN A 52 -11.46 -11.63 11.57
N PHE A 53 -10.69 -10.81 10.84
CA PHE A 53 -9.85 -11.29 9.74
C PHE A 53 -8.90 -12.42 10.17
N VAL A 54 -8.29 -12.29 11.36
CA VAL A 54 -7.40 -13.30 11.93
C VAL A 54 -8.16 -14.51 12.45
N GLU A 55 -9.29 -14.29 13.15
CA GLU A 55 -10.14 -15.34 13.71
C GLU A 55 -10.76 -16.25 12.63
N ASP A 56 -11.10 -15.69 11.47
CA ASP A 56 -11.60 -16.44 10.31
C ASP A 56 -10.52 -17.32 9.66
N ARG A 57 -9.25 -17.14 10.04
CA ARG A 57 -8.08 -17.77 9.40
C ARG A 57 -7.15 -18.46 10.41
N PRO A 58 -7.67 -19.32 11.32
CA PRO A 58 -6.90 -19.83 12.46
C PRO A 58 -5.72 -20.74 12.06
N LYS A 59 -5.77 -21.34 10.86
CA LYS A 59 -4.72 -22.25 10.35
C LYS A 59 -3.72 -21.58 9.41
N GLN A 60 -3.94 -20.32 9.05
CA GLN A 60 -3.10 -19.62 8.07
C GLN A 60 -1.91 -18.89 8.70
N GLY A 61 -1.76 -18.93 10.03
CA GLY A 61 -0.60 -18.37 10.72
C GLY A 61 -0.67 -16.85 10.94
N PHE A 62 -1.85 -16.25 10.76
CA PHE A 62 -2.11 -14.86 11.10
C PHE A 62 -2.22 -14.65 12.61
N GLN A 63 -1.77 -13.50 13.09
CA GLN A 63 -1.88 -13.10 14.49
C GLN A 63 -2.21 -11.62 14.57
N PHE A 64 -3.12 -11.25 15.47
CA PHE A 64 -3.44 -9.86 15.79
C PHE A 64 -2.59 -9.42 16.98
N VAL A 65 -1.86 -8.32 16.83
CA VAL A 65 -1.02 -7.75 17.89
C VAL A 65 -1.52 -6.34 18.20
N GLU A 66 -1.97 -6.12 19.43
CA GLU A 66 -2.35 -4.79 19.89
C GLU A 66 -1.11 -4.00 20.32
N GLN A 67 -0.90 -2.83 19.72
CA GLN A 67 0.05 -1.88 20.25
C GLN A 67 -0.61 -1.08 21.38
N HIS A 68 0.04 -1.06 22.55
CA HIS A 68 -0.50 -0.50 23.79
C HIS A 68 -0.78 1.01 23.76
N ARG A 69 -0.51 1.71 22.64
CA ARG A 69 -0.78 3.14 22.47
C ARG A 69 -1.91 3.40 21.48
N ASN A 70 -2.97 4.03 21.99
CA ASN A 70 -3.98 4.78 21.24
C ASN A 70 -4.80 3.99 20.19
N GLY A 71 -4.88 2.66 20.30
CA GLY A 71 -5.66 1.83 19.37
C GLY A 71 -4.93 1.50 18.06
N ALA A 72 -3.59 1.62 18.06
CA ALA A 72 -2.75 1.06 17.02
C ALA A 72 -2.74 -0.47 17.10
N PHE A 73 -2.60 -1.12 15.96
CA PHE A 73 -2.52 -2.58 15.89
C PHE A 73 -1.70 -3.04 14.70
N GLU A 74 -1.26 -4.29 14.77
CA GLU A 74 -0.55 -4.97 13.70
C GLU A 74 -1.21 -6.32 13.42
N ILE A 75 -1.11 -6.76 12.17
CA ILE A 75 -1.36 -8.12 11.76
C ILE A 75 -0.02 -8.73 11.40
N HIS A 76 0.30 -9.83 12.05
CA HIS A 76 1.52 -10.59 11.80
C HIS A 76 1.20 -11.83 11.00
N CYS A 77 2.12 -12.21 10.10
CA CYS A 77 2.17 -13.51 9.48
C CYS A 77 3.35 -14.28 10.07
N ARG A 78 3.08 -15.33 10.84
CA ARG A 78 4.11 -16.17 11.50
C ARG A 78 5.16 -15.34 12.27
N GLY A 79 4.70 -14.31 12.99
CA GLY A 79 5.54 -13.42 13.80
C GLY A 79 6.22 -12.27 13.05
N VAL A 80 5.97 -12.10 11.75
CA VAL A 80 6.45 -10.97 10.95
C VAL A 80 5.29 -10.00 10.67
N PRO A 81 5.41 -8.70 10.96
CA PRO A 81 4.35 -7.73 10.68
C PRO A 81 4.12 -7.60 9.17
N VAL A 82 2.86 -7.77 8.74
CA VAL A 82 2.45 -7.69 7.33
C VAL A 82 1.45 -6.56 7.05
N LEU A 83 0.81 -6.03 8.10
CA LEU A 83 0.00 -4.82 8.07
C LEU A 83 0.09 -4.15 9.44
N TRP A 84 0.27 -2.84 9.47
CA TRP A 84 0.17 -2.07 10.70
C TRP A 84 -0.68 -0.83 10.50
N LEU A 85 -1.37 -0.47 11.57
CA LEU A 85 -2.16 0.73 11.68
C LEU A 85 -1.63 1.54 12.85
N GLU A 86 -1.17 2.76 12.57
CA GLU A 86 -0.68 3.69 13.56
C GLU A 86 -1.62 4.89 13.67
N ARG A 87 -2.06 5.20 14.89
CA ARG A 87 -2.85 6.40 15.15
C ARG A 87 -1.94 7.59 15.40
N ARG A 88 -2.13 8.67 14.63
CA ARG A 88 -1.56 10.00 14.87
C ARG A 88 -2.65 10.96 15.37
N SER A 89 -2.28 12.19 15.72
CA SER A 89 -3.19 13.16 16.33
C SER A 89 -4.38 13.54 15.44
N HIS A 90 -4.14 13.69 14.13
CA HIS A 90 -5.14 14.15 13.15
C HIS A 90 -5.24 13.24 11.91
N HIS A 91 -4.61 12.07 11.93
CA HIS A 91 -4.67 11.10 10.84
C HIS A 91 -4.35 9.70 11.35
N VAL A 92 -4.64 8.71 10.52
CA VAL A 92 -4.26 7.32 10.74
C VAL A 92 -3.30 6.94 9.63
N LEU A 93 -2.22 6.26 9.99
CA LEU A 93 -1.32 5.65 9.03
C LEU A 93 -1.65 4.17 8.91
N MET A 94 -1.76 3.65 7.68
CA MET A 94 -1.99 2.25 7.41
C MET A 94 -1.02 1.81 6.31
N GLN A 95 -0.20 0.81 6.62
CA GLN A 95 0.89 0.36 5.77
C GLN A 95 0.95 -1.17 5.78
N ALA A 96 1.08 -1.76 4.60
CA ALA A 96 1.41 -3.18 4.45
C ALA A 96 2.93 -3.36 4.36
N SER A 97 3.41 -4.53 4.76
CA SER A 97 4.81 -4.87 4.50
C SER A 97 5.06 -4.93 3.00
N LEU A 98 6.26 -4.54 2.57
CA LEU A 98 6.62 -4.57 1.16
C LEU A 98 6.61 -6.00 0.57
N ASP A 99 6.84 -7.02 1.42
CA ASP A 99 6.74 -8.43 1.06
C ASP A 99 5.32 -9.01 1.22
N ALA A 100 4.32 -8.21 1.62
CA ALA A 100 2.96 -8.69 1.91
C ALA A 100 2.34 -9.42 0.71
N LYS A 101 2.60 -8.97 -0.52
CA LYS A 101 2.11 -9.63 -1.74
C LYS A 101 2.54 -11.10 -1.84
N GLN A 102 3.72 -11.42 -1.34
CA GLN A 102 4.29 -12.78 -1.39
C GLN A 102 4.06 -13.53 -0.08
N ARG A 103 4.18 -12.85 1.06
CA ARG A 103 4.06 -13.43 2.40
C ARG A 103 2.61 -13.67 2.81
N ALA A 104 1.72 -12.73 2.52
CA ALA A 104 0.36 -12.69 3.04
C ALA A 104 -0.58 -11.95 2.07
N PRO A 105 -0.85 -12.48 0.87
CA PRO A 105 -1.61 -11.76 -0.16
C PRO A 105 -3.03 -11.36 0.31
N ALA A 106 -3.67 -12.18 1.15
CA ALA A 106 -4.99 -11.89 1.72
C ALA A 106 -5.03 -10.58 2.54
N VAL A 107 -3.89 -10.13 3.07
CA VAL A 107 -3.78 -8.88 3.83
C VAL A 107 -3.93 -7.66 2.93
N LEU A 108 -3.57 -7.75 1.64
CA LEU A 108 -3.74 -6.64 0.70
C LEU A 108 -5.22 -6.40 0.36
N GLU A 109 -5.99 -7.47 0.18
CA GLU A 109 -7.45 -7.39 -0.01
C GLU A 109 -8.14 -6.82 1.23
N PHE A 110 -7.70 -7.27 2.40
CA PHE A 110 -8.18 -6.76 3.67
C PHE A 110 -7.83 -5.27 3.86
N GLN A 111 -6.59 -4.86 3.55
CA GLN A 111 -6.15 -3.47 3.59
C GLN A 111 -7.06 -2.59 2.71
N ALA A 112 -7.29 -2.98 1.46
CA ALA A 112 -8.19 -2.26 0.55
C ALA A 112 -9.60 -2.10 1.15
N THR A 113 -10.12 -3.14 1.81
CA THR A 113 -11.43 -3.12 2.49
C THR A 113 -11.46 -2.11 3.65
N LEU A 114 -10.36 -1.96 4.39
CA LEU A 114 -10.25 -0.96 5.44
C LEU A 114 -10.11 0.45 4.87
N GLN A 115 -9.32 0.62 3.80
CA GLN A 115 -9.09 1.91 3.15
C GLN A 115 -10.38 2.51 2.59
N TRP A 116 -11.27 1.71 2.02
CA TRP A 116 -12.58 2.17 1.53
C TRP A 116 -13.48 2.77 2.62
N GLN A 117 -13.23 2.48 3.89
CA GLN A 117 -13.97 3.04 5.02
C GLN A 117 -13.36 4.34 5.55
N LEU A 118 -12.25 4.79 4.96
CA LEU A 118 -11.46 5.93 5.40
C LEU A 118 -11.35 6.98 4.29
N GLU A 119 -11.29 8.25 4.67
CA GLU A 119 -11.07 9.34 3.72
C GLU A 119 -9.55 9.48 3.47
N PRO A 120 -9.05 9.27 2.24
CA PRO A 120 -7.63 9.34 1.95
C PRO A 120 -7.12 10.79 2.04
N LEU A 121 -5.92 10.97 2.58
CA LEU A 121 -5.22 12.26 2.51
C LEU A 121 -4.61 12.46 1.11
N GLY A 122 -4.65 13.69 0.61
CA GLY A 122 -4.01 14.04 -0.65
C GLY A 122 -2.48 13.85 -0.58
N TYR A 123 -1.83 13.64 -1.73
CA TYR A 123 -0.38 13.41 -1.79
C TYR A 123 0.43 14.53 -1.11
N LEU A 124 0.08 15.80 -1.37
CA LEU A 124 0.75 16.94 -0.76
C LEU A 124 0.59 16.95 0.77
N GLU A 125 -0.58 16.55 1.28
CA GLU A 125 -0.85 16.46 2.71
C GLU A 125 -0.02 15.35 3.36
N GLN A 126 0.12 14.20 2.69
CA GLN A 126 0.97 13.10 3.16
C GLN A 126 2.45 13.51 3.26
N VAL A 127 2.96 14.20 2.23
CA VAL A 127 4.34 14.73 2.23
C VAL A 127 4.55 15.73 3.37
N LEU A 128 3.59 16.65 3.56
CA LEU A 128 3.65 17.64 4.66
C LEU A 128 3.57 16.99 6.05
N MET A 129 2.94 15.83 6.17
CA MET A 129 2.83 15.07 7.43
C MET A 129 4.02 14.13 7.68
N GLY A 130 5.04 14.13 6.81
CA GLY A 130 6.24 13.30 6.96
C GLY A 130 5.96 11.81 6.81
N VAL A 131 4.91 11.45 6.06
CA VAL A 131 4.62 10.05 5.73
C VAL A 131 5.77 9.51 4.89
N PRO A 132 6.37 8.36 5.26
CA PRO A 132 7.50 7.82 4.52
C PRO A 132 7.03 7.48 3.10
N GLU A 133 7.65 8.10 2.10
CA GLU A 133 7.41 7.71 0.71
C GLU A 133 7.86 6.25 0.54
N PRO A 134 7.07 5.41 -0.15
CA PRO A 134 7.47 4.04 -0.43
C PRO A 134 8.75 4.08 -1.27
N VAL A 135 9.88 3.74 -0.66
CA VAL A 135 11.19 3.90 -1.30
C VAL A 135 11.24 2.94 -2.48
N LEU A 136 11.35 3.50 -3.70
CA LEU A 136 11.54 2.72 -4.93
C LEU A 136 12.68 1.69 -4.79
N MET A 137 13.72 2.03 -4.03
CA MET A 137 14.83 1.14 -3.72
C MET A 137 14.46 -0.06 -2.86
N ASP A 138 13.62 0.10 -1.85
CA ASP A 138 13.24 -1.04 -1.00
C ASP A 138 12.37 -2.05 -1.76
N ARG A 139 11.49 -1.55 -2.65
CA ARG A 139 10.72 -2.40 -3.57
C ARG A 139 11.63 -3.14 -4.57
N MET A 140 12.64 -2.46 -5.10
CA MET A 140 13.62 -3.09 -6.00
C MET A 140 14.45 -4.14 -5.28
N LEU A 141 14.93 -3.84 -4.07
CA LEU A 141 15.69 -4.78 -3.24
C LEU A 141 14.87 -6.03 -2.89
N LEU A 142 13.57 -5.89 -2.62
CA LEU A 142 12.68 -7.04 -2.41
C LEU A 142 12.45 -7.89 -3.65
N MET A 143 12.39 -7.28 -4.84
CA MET A 143 12.37 -8.06 -6.08
C MET A 143 13.68 -8.83 -6.30
N LEU A 144 14.81 -8.30 -5.83
CA LEU A 144 16.14 -8.90 -5.97
C LEU A 144 16.48 -9.93 -4.88
N ALA A 145 15.96 -9.78 -3.66
CA ALA A 145 16.28 -10.63 -2.51
C ALA A 145 15.74 -12.08 -2.61
N GLY A 146 14.97 -12.39 -3.67
CA GLY A 146 14.30 -13.67 -3.82
C GLY A 146 13.00 -13.75 -3.02
N GLY A 147 12.15 -14.72 -3.37
CA GLY A 147 10.81 -14.84 -2.80
C GLY A 147 10.78 -15.25 -1.33
N VAL A 148 9.66 -14.99 -0.65
CA VAL A 148 9.43 -15.45 0.72
C VAL A 148 9.34 -16.99 0.77
N PRO A 149 10.07 -17.70 1.67
CA PRO A 149 10.00 -19.15 1.80
C PRO A 149 8.57 -19.65 2.06
N ASP A 150 8.19 -20.81 1.52
CA ASP A 150 6.81 -21.32 1.63
C ASP A 150 6.33 -21.48 3.09
N GLY A 151 7.21 -21.96 3.98
CA GLY A 151 6.91 -22.09 5.41
C GLY A 151 6.78 -20.75 6.16
N ALA A 152 7.11 -19.63 5.51
CA ALA A 152 7.01 -18.28 6.06
C ALA A 152 5.80 -17.50 5.53
N ARG A 153 5.03 -18.09 4.59
CA ARG A 153 3.80 -17.50 4.04
C ARG A 153 2.58 -17.84 4.89
N CYS A 154 1.57 -17.00 4.79
CA CYS A 154 0.24 -17.16 5.36
C CYS A 154 -0.79 -17.20 4.23
N GLY A 155 -1.57 -18.28 4.19
CA GLY A 155 -2.51 -18.57 3.11
C GLY A 155 -2.69 -20.07 2.92
#